data_AF-A0A6A2XP39-F1
#
_entry.id   AF-A0A6A2XP39-F1
#
_cell.length_a   1.000
_cell.length_b   1.000
_cell.length_c   1.000
_cell.angle_alpha   90.00
_cell.angle_beta   90.00
_cell.angle_gamma   90.00
#
_symmetry.space_group_name_H-M   'P 1'
#
loop_
_entity.id
_entity.type
_entity.pdbx_description
1 polymer ?
#
loop_
_entity_poly.entity_id
_entity_poly.type
_entity_poly.pdbx_seq_one_letter_code
_entity_poly.pdbx_strand_id
1 'polypeptide(L)'
;MKTHDINFSYRPALDVPKIYTYDFTNIAFAPYGTYWRHLRKVCTTELLSASRVQSFRSIREEEVLNLVKTIHEGGGKPVNLSSKISLTYGVVARAAFGGKCKDQETYIDSITELTKLLAGFCVSDFSLPLKCLNI
;
A
#
# COMPACT_ATOMS: atom_id res chain seq x y z
N MET A 1 -9.08 -23.41 -0.46
CA MET A 1 -9.76 -22.20 0.04
C MET A 1 -10.37 -21.48 -1.17
N LYS A 2 -11.52 -21.95 -1.67
CA LYS A 2 -12.21 -21.41 -2.86
C LYS A 2 -13.74 -21.41 -2.73
N THR A 3 -14.28 -22.36 -1.96
CA THR A 3 -15.72 -22.64 -1.89
C THR A 3 -16.55 -21.51 -1.31
N HIS A 4 -15.99 -20.68 -0.42
CA HIS A 4 -16.71 -19.60 0.26
C HIS A 4 -16.04 -18.23 0.11
N ASP A 5 -15.12 -18.07 -0.85
CA ASP A 5 -14.34 -16.83 -0.98
C ASP A 5 -15.22 -15.61 -1.21
N ILE A 6 -16.32 -15.77 -1.95
CA ILE A 6 -17.30 -14.70 -2.18
C ILE A 6 -18.03 -14.34 -0.88
N ASN A 7 -18.40 -15.33 -0.06
CA ASN A 7 -19.09 -15.11 1.21
C ASN A 7 -18.24 -14.29 2.20
N PHE A 8 -16.91 -14.45 2.14
CA PHE A 8 -15.94 -13.71 2.97
C PHE A 8 -15.27 -12.54 2.23
N SER A 9 -15.77 -12.18 1.05
CA SER A 9 -15.23 -11.05 0.27
C SER A 9 -15.75 -9.69 0.73
N TYR A 10 -16.65 -9.66 1.73
CA TYR A 10 -17.18 -8.44 2.30
C TYR A 10 -16.05 -7.51 2.78
N ARG A 11 -16.23 -6.21 2.56
CA ARG A 11 -15.33 -5.13 2.99
C ARG A 11 -16.17 -4.12 3.76
N PRO A 12 -15.92 -3.92 5.06
CA PRO A 12 -16.69 -2.95 5.85
C PRO A 12 -16.43 -1.52 5.35
N ALA A 13 -17.48 -0.71 5.33
CA ALA A 13 -17.42 0.69 4.93
C ALA A 13 -16.89 1.56 6.08
N LEU A 14 -15.56 1.58 6.22
CA LEU A 14 -14.85 2.38 7.22
C LEU A 14 -14.64 3.82 6.71
N ASP A 15 -14.63 4.79 7.62
CA ASP A 15 -14.57 6.22 7.25
C ASP A 15 -13.22 6.62 6.64
N VAL A 16 -12.11 6.15 7.21
CA VAL A 16 -10.75 6.48 6.71
C VAL A 16 -10.54 5.97 5.27
N PRO A 17 -10.74 4.67 4.95
CA PRO A 17 -10.66 4.21 3.57
C PRO A 17 -11.62 4.93 2.64
N LYS A 18 -12.84 5.29 3.08
CA LYS A 18 -13.79 6.03 2.24
C LYS A 18 -13.19 7.32 1.68
N ILE A 19 -12.54 8.10 2.55
CA ILE A 19 -11.92 9.37 2.17
C ILE A 19 -10.66 9.12 1.32
N TYR A 20 -9.75 8.28 1.80
CA TYR A 20 -8.44 8.11 1.16
C TYR A 20 -8.44 7.30 -0.13
N THR A 21 -9.47 6.49 -0.35
CA THR A 21 -9.55 5.61 -1.54
C THR A 21 -10.63 6.05 -2.52
N TYR A 22 -10.99 7.33 -2.47
CA TYR A 22 -11.99 7.96 -3.33
C TYR A 22 -13.28 7.14 -3.37
N ASP A 23 -13.95 7.07 -2.22
CA ASP A 23 -15.20 6.32 -2.01
C ASP A 23 -15.09 4.84 -2.37
N PHE A 24 -14.05 4.17 -1.86
CA PHE A 24 -13.81 2.73 -2.05
C PHE A 24 -13.63 2.33 -3.52
N THR A 25 -12.92 3.11 -4.32
CA THR A 25 -12.64 2.75 -5.72
C THR A 25 -11.30 2.01 -5.89
N ASN A 26 -10.50 1.89 -4.84
CA ASN A 26 -9.23 1.15 -4.93
C ASN A 26 -9.40 -0.38 -4.82
N ILE A 27 -8.34 -1.13 -5.18
CA ILE A 27 -8.37 -2.60 -5.18
C ILE A 27 -8.51 -3.24 -3.78
N ALA A 28 -8.12 -2.52 -2.72
CA ALA A 28 -8.12 -3.05 -1.35
C ALA A 28 -9.52 -2.99 -0.70
N PHE A 29 -10.25 -1.89 -0.89
CA PHE A 29 -11.52 -1.63 -0.20
C PHE A 29 -12.74 -1.62 -1.10
N ALA A 30 -12.59 -1.63 -2.43
CA ALA A 30 -13.75 -1.72 -3.31
C ALA A 30 -14.59 -2.97 -3.04
N PRO A 31 -15.93 -2.85 -2.93
CA PRO A 31 -16.83 -3.98 -2.77
C PRO A 31 -16.65 -5.02 -3.87
N TYR A 32 -16.77 -6.30 -3.51
CA TYR A 32 -16.70 -7.38 -4.49
C TYR A 32 -17.81 -7.22 -5.53
N GLY A 33 -17.44 -7.20 -6.81
CA GLY A 33 -18.37 -6.94 -7.90
C GLY A 33 -17.71 -7.02 -9.27
N THR A 34 -18.42 -6.60 -10.32
CA THR A 34 -17.87 -6.50 -11.68
C THR A 34 -16.68 -5.54 -11.74
N TYR A 35 -16.80 -4.36 -11.11
CA TYR A 35 -15.74 -3.36 -11.02
C TYR A 35 -14.46 -3.92 -10.38
N TRP A 36 -14.56 -4.45 -9.16
CA TRP A 36 -13.40 -5.01 -8.45
C TRP A 36 -12.75 -6.17 -9.21
N ARG A 37 -13.55 -7.04 -9.84
CA ARG A 37 -13.02 -8.15 -10.67
C ARG A 37 -12.24 -7.62 -11.87
N HIS A 38 -12.73 -6.56 -12.52
CA HIS A 38 -12.03 -5.91 -13.62
C HIS A 38 -10.72 -5.27 -13.14
N LEU A 39 -10.77 -4.47 -12.07
CA LEU A 39 -9.59 -3.84 -11.48
C LEU A 39 -8.53 -4.87 -11.08
N ARG A 40 -8.95 -5.96 -10.40
CA ARG A 40 -8.08 -7.08 -10.05
C ARG A 40 -7.43 -7.69 -11.28
N LYS A 41 -8.19 -7.93 -12.35
CA LYS A 41 -7.66 -8.48 -13.60
C LYS A 41 -6.53 -7.59 -14.12
N VAL A 42 -6.79 -6.29 -14.29
CA VAL A 42 -5.79 -5.31 -14.76
C VAL A 42 -4.56 -5.30 -13.87
N CYS A 43 -4.71 -5.24 -12.54
CA CYS A 43 -3.57 -5.27 -11.63
C CYS A 43 -2.76 -6.56 -11.78
N THR A 44 -3.41 -7.73 -11.89
CA THR A 44 -2.72 -9.02 -12.00
C THR A 44 -2.07 -9.26 -13.36
N THR A 45 -2.64 -8.77 -14.47
CA THR A 45 -2.12 -9.01 -15.81
C THR A 45 -1.12 -7.95 -16.26
N GLU A 46 -1.31 -6.69 -15.86
CA GLU A 46 -0.50 -5.58 -16.37
C GLU A 46 0.57 -5.12 -15.36
N LEU A 47 0.18 -4.92 -14.10
CA LEU A 47 1.03 -4.30 -13.08
C LEU A 47 1.87 -5.32 -12.32
N LEU A 48 1.28 -6.48 -12.01
CA LEU A 48 1.85 -7.53 -11.17
C LEU A 48 2.12 -8.84 -11.92
N SER A 49 2.17 -8.80 -13.26
CA SER A 49 2.58 -9.94 -14.05
C SER A 49 4.05 -10.26 -13.84
N ALA A 50 4.44 -11.53 -14.04
CA ALA A 50 5.81 -11.99 -13.85
C ALA A 50 6.82 -11.18 -14.70
N SER A 51 6.48 -10.89 -15.96
CA SER A 51 7.31 -10.08 -16.85
C SER A 51 7.47 -8.64 -16.35
N ARG A 52 6.36 -8.00 -15.92
CA ARG A 52 6.41 -6.64 -15.36
C ARG A 52 7.23 -6.60 -14.07
N VAL A 53 7.01 -7.53 -13.15
CA VAL A 53 7.78 -7.62 -11.89
C VAL A 53 9.26 -7.85 -12.17
N GLN A 54 9.61 -8.67 -13.17
CA GLN A 54 11.01 -8.88 -13.58
C GLN A 54 11.63 -7.61 -14.17
N SER A 55 10.87 -6.79 -14.91
CA SER A 55 11.39 -5.52 -15.44
C SER A 55 11.86 -4.54 -14.35
N PHE A 56 11.29 -4.62 -13.14
CA PHE A 56 11.70 -3.82 -11.98
C PHE A 56 12.86 -4.42 -11.18
N ARG A 57 13.56 -5.42 -11.72
CA ARG A 57 14.69 -6.08 -11.04
C ARG A 57 15.81 -5.10 -10.68
N SER A 58 16.21 -4.23 -11.61
CA SER A 58 17.27 -3.25 -11.39
C SER A 58 16.95 -2.29 -10.24
N ILE A 59 15.68 -1.86 -10.13
CA ILE A 59 15.21 -1.02 -9.02
C ILE A 59 15.43 -1.73 -7.68
N ARG A 60 15.01 -3.01 -7.58
CA ARG A 60 15.19 -3.79 -6.34
C ARG A 60 16.67 -4.00 -6.01
N GLU A 61 17.49 -4.33 -7.00
CA GLU A 61 18.93 -4.51 -6.81
C GLU A 61 19.58 -3.22 -6.31
N GLU A 62 19.24 -2.07 -6.88
CA GLU A 62 19.78 -0.78 -6.44
C GLU A 62 19.35 -0.41 -5.02
N GLU A 63 18.05 -0.55 -4.68
CA GLU A 63 17.56 -0.26 -3.33
C GLU A 63 18.22 -1.16 -2.27
N VAL A 64 18.39 -2.45 -2.56
CA VAL A 64 19.09 -3.40 -1.67
C VAL A 64 20.57 -3.04 -1.53
N LEU A 65 21.25 -2.70 -2.63
CA LEU A 65 22.65 -2.26 -2.57
C LEU A 65 22.82 -1.00 -1.73
N ASN A 66 21.89 -0.04 -1.83
CA ASN A 66 21.91 1.16 -0.98
C ASN A 66 21.75 0.81 0.50
N LEU A 67 20.87 -0.13 0.84
CA LEU A 67 20.74 -0.61 2.23
C LEU A 67 22.02 -1.25 2.74
N VAL A 68 22.63 -2.14 1.95
CA VAL A 68 23.89 -2.81 2.33
C VAL A 68 24.99 -1.79 2.58
N LYS A 69 25.11 -0.75 1.74
CA LYS A 69 26.05 0.36 1.95
C LYS A 69 25.77 1.09 3.26
N THR A 70 24.52 1.47 3.54
CA THR A 70 24.16 2.12 4.80
C THR A 70 24.48 1.26 6.03
N ILE A 71 24.25 -0.06 5.96
CA ILE A 71 24.59 -0.98 7.05
C ILE A 71 26.10 -1.05 7.24
N HIS A 72 26.86 -1.15 6.14
CA HIS A 72 28.32 -1.21 6.18
C HIS A 72 28.93 0.06 6.78
N GLU A 73 28.46 1.23 6.35
CA GLU A 73 28.86 2.55 6.89
C GLU A 73 28.53 2.71 8.38
N GLY A 74 27.52 1.98 8.88
CA GLY A 74 27.17 1.94 10.30
C GLY A 74 28.26 1.35 11.21
N GLY A 75 29.31 0.74 10.66
CA GLY A 75 30.49 0.32 11.42
C GLY A 75 30.21 -0.74 12.48
N GLY A 76 29.24 -1.63 12.22
CA GLY A 76 28.84 -2.70 13.15
C GLY A 76 27.89 -2.27 14.27
N LYS A 77 27.42 -1.01 14.27
CA LYS A 77 26.37 -0.56 15.18
C LYS A 77 25.05 -1.28 14.88
N PRO A 78 24.21 -1.55 15.90
CA PRO A 78 22.87 -2.10 15.69
C PRO A 78 22.06 -1.24 14.70
N VAL A 79 21.51 -1.87 13.67
CA VAL A 79 20.66 -1.21 12.68
C VAL A 79 19.21 -1.63 12.91
N ASN A 80 18.32 -0.65 13.08
CA ASN A 80 16.88 -0.89 13.13
C ASN A 80 16.36 -1.16 11.70
N LEU A 81 16.02 -2.40 11.39
CA LEU A 81 15.47 -2.76 10.07
C LEU A 81 13.97 -2.42 9.93
N SER A 82 13.25 -2.23 11.03
CA SER A 82 11.84 -1.81 10.99
C SER A 82 11.70 -0.41 10.39
N SER A 83 12.64 0.50 10.67
CA SER A 83 12.69 1.82 10.00
C SER A 83 13.16 1.74 8.54
N LYS A 84 13.66 0.57 8.11
CA LYS A 84 14.09 0.28 6.73
C LYS A 84 13.05 -0.49 5.92
N ILE A 85 11.85 -0.74 6.46
CA ILE A 85 10.66 -1.13 5.69
C ILE A 85 10.34 -0.09 4.59
N SER A 86 10.82 1.15 4.77
CA SER A 86 10.83 2.19 3.73
C SER A 86 11.44 1.76 2.40
N LEU A 87 12.33 0.76 2.39
CA LEU A 87 12.91 0.21 1.18
C LEU A 87 11.86 -0.41 0.26
N THR A 88 10.86 -1.08 0.82
CA THR A 88 9.73 -1.61 0.05
C THR A 88 8.94 -0.47 -0.58
N TYR A 89 8.71 0.62 0.17
CA TYR A 89 8.05 1.81 -0.37
C TYR A 89 8.90 2.52 -1.43
N GLY A 90 10.24 2.53 -1.30
CA GLY A 90 11.16 3.05 -2.31
C GLY A 90 11.08 2.27 -3.61
N VAL A 91 11.07 0.94 -3.56
CA VAL A 91 10.87 0.08 -4.73
C VAL A 91 9.52 0.37 -5.40
N VAL A 92 8.44 0.43 -4.63
CA VAL A 92 7.08 0.69 -5.15
C VAL A 92 6.97 2.08 -5.74
N ALA A 93 7.50 3.12 -5.07
CA ALA A 93 7.50 4.49 -5.55
C ALA A 93 8.23 4.59 -6.88
N ARG A 94 9.44 4.04 -6.97
CA ARG A 94 10.23 4.07 -8.21
C ARG A 94 9.58 3.28 -9.34
N ALA A 95 8.93 2.15 -9.02
CA ALA A 95 8.17 1.37 -9.99
C ALA A 95 6.91 2.13 -10.49
N ALA A 96 6.25 2.90 -9.61
CA ALA A 96 5.05 3.67 -9.94
C ALA A 96 5.37 4.94 -10.74
N PHE A 97 6.43 5.67 -10.36
CA PHE A 97 6.81 6.96 -10.96
C PHE A 97 7.85 6.83 -12.09
N GLY A 98 8.34 5.62 -12.37
CA GLY A 98 9.27 5.35 -13.47
C GLY A 98 10.73 5.77 -13.20
N GLY A 99 11.10 6.05 -11.96
CA GLY A 99 12.46 6.46 -11.61
C GLY A 99 12.58 7.08 -10.22
N LYS A 100 13.76 7.63 -9.91
CA LYS A 100 13.94 8.44 -8.70
C LYS A 100 13.20 9.76 -8.88
N CYS A 101 12.30 10.06 -7.96
CA CYS A 101 11.54 11.31 -7.95
C CYS A 101 11.95 12.16 -6.74
N LYS A 102 11.90 13.48 -6.88
CA LYS A 102 12.12 14.41 -5.76
C LYS A 102 11.07 14.21 -4.66
N ASP A 103 9.85 13.81 -5.06
CA ASP A 103 8.72 13.62 -4.15
C ASP A 103 8.65 12.19 -3.58
N GLN A 104 9.70 11.37 -3.79
CA GLN A 104 9.72 9.98 -3.31
C GLN A 104 9.63 9.93 -1.77
N GLU A 105 10.35 10.80 -1.06
CA GLU A 105 10.27 10.86 0.41
C GLU A 105 8.89 11.29 0.87
N THR A 106 8.32 12.34 0.27
CA THR A 106 6.96 12.80 0.57
C THR A 106 5.91 11.71 0.33
N TYR A 107 6.05 10.93 -0.74
CA TYR A 107 5.19 9.77 -1.01
C TYR A 107 5.32 8.69 0.06
N ILE A 108 6.56 8.34 0.45
CA ILE A 108 6.82 7.34 1.49
C ILE A 108 6.23 7.78 2.83
N ASP A 109 6.39 9.05 3.19
CA ASP A 109 5.83 9.63 4.41
C ASP A 109 4.31 9.58 4.40
N SER A 110 3.68 10.01 3.30
CA SER A 110 2.22 9.99 3.12
C SER A 110 1.67 8.56 3.23
N ILE A 111 2.31 7.59 2.59
CA ILE A 111 1.89 6.17 2.67
C ILE A 111 2.11 5.60 4.07
N THR A 112 3.19 6.00 4.75
CA THR A 112 3.47 5.54 6.12
C THR A 112 2.43 6.07 7.10
N GLU A 113 2.04 7.35 6.98
CA GLU A 113 0.97 7.95 7.76
C GLU A 113 -0.38 7.29 7.46
N LEU A 114 -0.72 7.13 6.18
CA LEU A 114 -1.93 6.45 5.76
C LEU A 114 -2.01 5.03 6.34
N THR A 115 -0.90 4.29 6.32
CA THR A 115 -0.84 2.93 6.89
C THR A 115 -1.13 2.94 8.38
N LYS A 116 -0.66 3.94 9.13
CA LYS A 116 -0.97 4.09 10.56
C LYS A 116 -2.44 4.41 10.79
N LEU A 117 -3.03 5.28 9.97
CA LEU A 117 -4.45 5.63 10.05
C LEU A 117 -5.35 4.42 9.73
N LEU A 118 -5.00 3.66 8.69
CA LEU A 118 -5.73 2.46 8.28
C LEU A 118 -5.60 1.30 9.29
N ALA A 119 -4.46 1.20 9.98
CA ALA A 119 -4.27 0.24 11.06
C ALA A 119 -4.89 0.69 12.38
N GLY A 120 -5.24 1.97 12.49
CA GLY A 120 -5.86 2.57 13.66
C GLY A 120 -7.34 2.21 13.81
N PHE A 121 -7.82 2.32 15.04
CA PHE A 121 -9.23 2.13 15.38
C PHE A 121 -9.95 3.48 15.31
N CYS A 122 -11.03 3.60 14.54
CA CYS A 122 -11.91 4.76 14.59
C CYS A 122 -13.20 4.43 15.35
N VAL A 123 -13.52 5.21 16.38
CA VAL A 123 -14.76 5.06 17.17
C VAL A 123 -16.01 5.33 16.31
N SER A 124 -15.89 6.18 15.28
CA SER A 124 -16.99 6.49 14.36
C SER A 124 -17.43 5.26 13.55
N ASP A 125 -16.54 4.27 13.35
CA ASP A 125 -16.87 3.05 12.60
C ASP A 125 -17.83 2.12 13.37
N PHE A 126 -17.97 2.29 14.70
CA PHE A 126 -18.86 1.49 15.56
C PHE A 126 -20.16 2.20 15.93
N SER A 127 -20.20 3.53 15.83
CA SER A 127 -21.31 4.33 16.33
C SER A 127 -22.32 4.65 15.22
N LEU A 128 -23.27 3.74 15.04
CA LEU A 128 -24.44 3.92 14.18
C LEU A 128 -25.26 5.22 14.40
N PRO A 129 -25.24 5.97 15.54
CA PRO A 129 -26.01 7.22 15.64
C PRO A 129 -25.27 8.51 15.25
N LEU A 130 -23.93 8.55 15.15
CA LEU A 130 -23.21 9.83 14.98
C LEU A 130 -23.14 10.33 13.52
N LYS A 131 -23.52 9.50 12.55
CA LYS A 131 -23.66 9.92 11.13
C LYS A 131 -24.80 10.92 10.89
N CYS A 132 -25.63 11.20 11.90
CA CYS A 132 -26.73 12.17 11.85
C CYS A 132 -26.34 13.61 12.26
N LEU A 133 -25.10 13.86 12.69
CA LEU A 133 -24.63 15.21 12.98
C LEU A 133 -23.65 15.67 11.89
N ASN A 134 -24.22 16.21 10.81
CA ASN A 134 -23.51 17.18 9.98
C ASN A 134 -23.21 18.40 10.86
N ILE A 135 -21.99 18.48 11.37
CA ILE A 135 -21.35 19.72 11.79
C ILE A 135 -20.13 19.91 10.90
#